data_AF-A0A834S048-F1
#
_entry.id   AF-A0A834S048-F1
#
_cell.length_a   1.000
_cell.length_b   1.000
_cell.length_c   1.000
_cell.angle_alpha   90.00
_cell.angle_beta   90.00
_cell.angle_gamma   90.00
#
_symmetry.space_group_name_H-M   'P 1'
#
loop_
_entity.id
_entity.type
_entity.pdbx_description
1 polymer ?
#
loop_
_entity_poly.entity_id
_entity_poly.type
_entity_poly.pdbx_seq_one_letter_code
_entity_poly.pdbx_strand_id
1 'polypeptide(L)'
;MAQWLSNFYQPADPVSEERICITGGASQNLACLLQDFTDPLYTRNVWIVAPAYMLAFRIFEDAGFHKKLRAVPEDDQGIDMDYLRRQIKISEDEAKTANNNEPQFKPTRPWNKIYKHVIYAVPAFSNPSSKTMSLKRREELVLLAREYDALIITDDVYDFLQWPSSLSPSVLSIEEASLPRIVDIDRYLDGGAERHGADGFGNSVSNGSFSKIFAPGLRTGWCEGTPKMAYAVSQT
;
A
#
# COMPACT_ATOMS: atom_id res chain seq x y z
N MET A 1 10.55 -2.43 -17.24
CA MET A 1 10.13 -2.28 -15.83
C MET A 1 9.82 -3.62 -15.20
N ALA A 2 8.81 -4.35 -15.69
CA ALA A 2 8.39 -5.66 -15.20
C ALA A 2 9.55 -6.66 -14.96
N GLN A 3 10.43 -6.82 -15.95
CA GLN A 3 11.62 -7.67 -15.81
C GLN A 3 12.57 -7.22 -14.70
N TRP A 4 12.80 -5.91 -14.55
CA TRP A 4 13.69 -5.36 -13.52
C TRP A 4 13.11 -5.58 -12.12
N LEU A 5 11.81 -5.34 -11.93
CA LEU A 5 11.12 -5.62 -10.67
C LEU A 5 11.13 -7.12 -10.35
N SER A 6 10.92 -7.98 -11.35
CA SER A 6 10.99 -9.44 -11.17
C SER A 6 12.39 -9.90 -10.74
N ASN A 7 13.44 -9.35 -11.37
CA ASN A 7 14.82 -9.70 -11.05
C ASN A 7 15.21 -9.23 -9.64
N PHE A 8 14.76 -8.05 -9.22
CA PHE A 8 15.11 -7.51 -7.91
C PHE A 8 14.28 -8.17 -6.79
N TYR A 9 12.97 -8.27 -6.94
CA TYR A 9 12.08 -8.74 -5.87
C TYR A 9 11.94 -10.27 -5.80
N GLN A 10 12.30 -10.99 -6.86
CA GLN A 10 12.19 -12.45 -6.96
C GLN A 10 10.84 -13.00 -6.43
N PRO A 11 9.68 -12.43 -6.85
CA PRO A 11 8.38 -12.92 -6.40
C PRO A 11 8.13 -14.36 -6.88
N ALA A 12 7.24 -15.08 -6.21
CA ALA A 12 6.91 -16.48 -6.55
C ALA A 12 6.50 -16.65 -8.02
N ASP A 13 5.80 -15.65 -8.57
CA ASP A 13 5.53 -15.53 -10.00
C ASP A 13 6.08 -14.20 -10.52
N PRO A 14 6.68 -14.16 -11.72
CA PRO A 14 7.17 -12.93 -12.32
C PRO A 14 6.13 -11.80 -12.34
N VAL A 15 6.61 -10.55 -12.20
CA VAL A 15 5.80 -9.35 -12.40
C VAL A 15 5.51 -9.23 -13.89
N SER A 16 4.23 -9.21 -14.26
CA SER A 16 3.79 -8.94 -15.64
C SER A 16 3.56 -7.44 -15.86
N GLU A 17 3.58 -7.02 -17.12
CA GLU A 17 3.36 -5.61 -17.49
C GLU A 17 1.97 -5.10 -17.10
N GLU A 18 0.95 -5.97 -17.17
CA GLU A 18 -0.43 -5.64 -16.80
C GLU A 18 -0.60 -5.25 -15.33
N ARG A 19 0.36 -5.61 -14.47
CA ARG A 19 0.35 -5.26 -13.04
C ARG A 19 0.93 -3.88 -12.75
N ILE A 20 1.45 -3.18 -13.77
CA ILE A 20 2.20 -1.94 -13.59
C ILE A 20 1.49 -0.80 -14.33
N CYS A 21 1.27 0.32 -13.65
CA CYS A 21 0.92 1.58 -14.29
C CYS A 21 2.04 2.60 -14.04
N ILE A 22 2.54 3.25 -15.09
CA ILE A 22 3.51 4.34 -14.94
C ILE A 22 2.79 5.59 -14.43
N THR A 23 3.43 6.32 -13.53
CA THR A 23 2.85 7.47 -12.82
C THR A 23 3.84 8.63 -12.78
N GLY A 24 3.36 9.81 -12.39
CA GLY A 24 4.11 11.04 -12.14
C GLY A 24 5.00 11.01 -10.88
N GLY A 25 5.32 9.83 -10.36
CA GLY A 25 6.02 9.61 -9.09
C GLY A 25 5.08 9.30 -7.93
N ALA A 26 5.66 8.88 -6.79
CA ALA A 26 4.92 8.36 -5.64
C ALA A 26 3.79 9.26 -5.14
N SER A 27 4.00 10.58 -5.08
CA SER A 27 2.97 11.52 -4.62
C SER A 27 1.78 11.63 -5.57
N GLN A 28 2.02 11.66 -6.89
CA GLN A 28 0.92 11.72 -7.86
C GLN A 28 0.20 10.38 -7.94
N ASN A 29 0.92 9.26 -7.85
CA ASN A 29 0.29 7.95 -7.75
C ASN A 29 -0.61 7.81 -6.51
N LEU A 30 -0.15 8.29 -5.34
CA LEU A 30 -0.98 8.29 -4.12
C LEU A 30 -2.30 9.05 -4.36
N ALA A 31 -2.26 10.18 -5.05
CA ALA A 31 -3.47 10.92 -5.42
C ALA A 31 -4.38 10.11 -6.37
N CYS A 32 -3.81 9.45 -7.39
CA CYS A 32 -4.56 8.58 -8.30
C CYS A 32 -5.24 7.41 -7.56
N LEU A 33 -4.50 6.74 -6.66
CA LEU A 33 -5.03 5.65 -5.84
C LEU A 33 -6.23 6.10 -5.00
N LEU A 34 -6.12 7.28 -4.36
CA LEU A 34 -7.24 7.84 -3.61
C LEU A 34 -8.42 8.19 -4.54
N GLN A 35 -8.14 8.69 -5.74
CA GLN A 35 -9.16 9.03 -6.73
C GLN A 35 -9.94 7.80 -7.23
N ASP A 36 -9.29 6.65 -7.42
CA ASP A 36 -9.97 5.44 -7.91
C ASP A 36 -10.58 4.58 -6.82
N PHE A 37 -9.93 4.47 -5.66
CA PHE A 37 -10.19 3.40 -4.70
C PHE A 37 -10.85 3.83 -3.40
N THR A 38 -11.15 5.11 -3.25
CA THR A 38 -11.76 5.64 -2.02
C THR A 38 -12.96 6.50 -2.32
N ASP A 39 -13.82 6.70 -1.34
CA ASP A 39 -14.92 7.66 -1.40
C ASP A 39 -14.96 8.39 -0.05
N PRO A 40 -14.85 9.72 0.00
CA PRO A 40 -14.73 10.43 1.27
C PRO A 40 -15.99 10.34 2.15
N LEU A 41 -17.14 9.92 1.63
CA LEU A 41 -18.34 9.65 2.43
C LEU A 41 -18.40 8.20 2.91
N TYR A 42 -17.90 7.25 2.11
CA TYR A 42 -17.93 5.82 2.44
C TYR A 42 -16.67 5.28 3.12
N THR A 43 -15.49 5.55 2.55
CA THR A 43 -14.21 5.18 3.16
C THR A 43 -14.07 5.85 4.54
N ARG A 44 -13.94 5.02 5.56
CA ARG A 44 -14.18 5.40 6.96
C ARG A 44 -13.01 6.16 7.55
N ASN A 45 -11.82 5.55 7.51
CA ASN A 45 -10.59 6.11 8.03
C ASN A 45 -9.38 5.74 7.15
N VAL A 46 -8.37 6.61 7.22
CA VAL A 46 -7.02 6.37 6.68
C VAL A 46 -6.10 6.13 7.87
N TRP A 47 -5.59 4.92 7.98
CA TRP A 47 -4.71 4.44 9.05
C TRP A 47 -3.26 4.65 8.63
N ILE A 48 -2.55 5.53 9.33
CA ILE A 48 -1.20 5.95 8.97
C ILE A 48 -0.25 5.49 10.07
N VAL A 49 0.78 4.71 9.72
CA VAL A 49 1.85 4.36 10.66
C VAL A 49 2.48 5.62 11.27
N ALA A 50 2.78 5.63 12.56
CA ALA A 50 3.31 6.78 13.27
C ALA A 50 4.62 6.42 13.98
N PRO A 51 5.74 7.12 13.68
CA PRO A 51 5.84 8.30 12.81
C PRO A 51 5.78 7.97 11.31
N ALA A 52 5.35 8.92 10.48
CA ALA A 52 5.24 8.76 9.02
C ALA A 52 5.77 9.96 8.24
N TYR A 53 5.96 9.74 6.93
CA TYR A 53 6.31 10.77 5.96
C TYR A 53 5.20 11.84 5.83
N MET A 54 5.46 13.01 6.40
CA MET A 54 4.46 14.07 6.57
C MET A 54 3.90 14.67 5.27
N LEU A 55 4.62 14.58 4.14
CA LEU A 55 4.12 15.16 2.88
C LEU A 55 2.94 14.36 2.30
N ALA A 56 2.75 13.09 2.70
CA ALA A 56 1.60 12.31 2.31
C ALA A 56 0.28 12.85 2.92
N PHE A 57 0.35 13.53 4.08
CA PHE A 57 -0.85 13.93 4.83
C PHE A 57 -1.70 14.91 4.04
N ARG A 58 -1.07 15.90 3.40
CA ARG A 58 -1.77 16.86 2.54
C ARG A 58 -2.52 16.17 1.40
N ILE A 59 -1.96 15.10 0.82
CA ILE A 59 -2.60 14.38 -0.29
C ILE A 59 -3.88 13.69 0.20
N PHE A 60 -3.86 13.09 1.40
CA PHE A 60 -5.07 12.54 2.01
C PHE A 60 -6.08 13.63 2.39
N GLU A 61 -5.62 14.77 2.92
CA GLU A 61 -6.46 15.92 3.24
C GLU A 61 -7.18 16.47 2.01
N ASP A 62 -6.44 16.69 0.91
CA ASP A 62 -6.95 17.18 -0.37
C ASP A 62 -7.93 16.16 -1.01
N ALA A 63 -7.78 14.86 -0.73
CA ALA A 63 -8.74 13.82 -1.10
C ALA A 63 -9.99 13.74 -0.20
N GLY A 64 -10.12 14.65 0.78
CA GLY A 64 -11.29 14.76 1.66
C GLY A 64 -11.15 14.05 3.01
N PHE A 65 -9.98 13.49 3.35
CA PHE A 65 -9.78 12.69 4.56
C PHE A 65 -9.24 13.45 5.77
N HIS A 66 -9.22 14.79 5.77
CA HIS A 66 -8.64 15.60 6.86
C HIS A 66 -9.17 15.27 8.28
N LYS A 67 -10.44 14.85 8.43
CA LYS A 67 -11.03 14.41 9.71
C LYS A 67 -10.96 12.90 9.96
N LYS A 68 -10.44 12.15 8.99
CA LYS A 68 -10.44 10.68 8.90
C LYS A 68 -9.03 10.08 8.98
N LEU A 69 -7.99 10.91 9.14
CA LEU A 69 -6.63 10.43 9.40
C LEU A 69 -6.53 9.89 10.83
N ARG A 70 -5.96 8.70 10.99
CA ARG A 70 -5.75 8.04 12.28
C ARG A 70 -4.32 7.54 12.36
N ALA A 71 -3.60 7.93 13.40
CA ALA A 71 -2.26 7.45 13.66
C ALA A 71 -2.30 6.02 14.23
N VAL A 72 -1.36 5.19 13.80
CA VAL A 72 -1.18 3.81 14.27
C VAL A 72 0.26 3.68 14.76
N PRO A 73 0.49 3.38 16.05
CA PRO A 73 1.85 3.24 16.55
C PRO A 73 2.57 2.06 15.89
N GLU A 74 3.90 2.07 15.97
CA GLU A 74 4.76 0.96 15.57
C GLU A 74 5.45 0.30 16.78
N ASP A 75 5.57 -1.01 16.75
CA ASP A 75 6.42 -1.82 17.62
C ASP A 75 7.76 -2.13 16.90
N ASP A 76 8.55 -3.07 17.43
CA ASP A 76 9.85 -3.45 16.86
C ASP A 76 9.74 -4.18 15.51
N GLN A 77 8.55 -4.66 15.14
CA GLN A 77 8.28 -5.35 13.89
C GLN A 77 7.53 -4.49 12.86
N GLY A 78 7.24 -3.23 13.16
CA GLY A 78 6.47 -2.32 12.31
C GLY A 78 5.13 -1.94 12.95
N ILE A 79 4.08 -1.78 12.15
CA ILE A 79 2.74 -1.33 12.60
C ILE A 79 2.20 -2.20 13.74
N ASP A 80 1.76 -1.62 14.86
CA ASP A 80 1.09 -2.34 15.96
C ASP A 80 -0.27 -2.92 15.50
N MET A 81 -0.31 -4.24 15.30
CA MET A 81 -1.49 -4.92 14.75
C MET A 81 -2.64 -5.01 15.74
N ASP A 82 -2.35 -5.14 17.03
CA ASP A 82 -3.38 -5.23 18.06
C ASP A 82 -4.09 -3.88 18.20
N TYR A 83 -3.31 -2.79 18.20
CA TYR A 83 -3.87 -1.44 18.16
C TYR A 83 -4.70 -1.22 16.89
N LEU A 84 -4.12 -1.48 15.71
CA LEU A 84 -4.79 -1.27 14.43
C LEU A 84 -6.12 -2.03 14.36
N ARG A 85 -6.12 -3.32 14.69
CA ARG A 85 -7.31 -4.16 14.68
C ARG A 85 -8.40 -3.65 15.64
N ARG A 86 -8.03 -3.24 16.86
CA ARG A 86 -9.00 -2.65 17.80
C ARG A 86 -9.62 -1.38 17.26
N GLN A 87 -8.81 -0.47 16.69
CA GLN A 87 -9.32 0.80 16.18
C GLN A 87 -10.18 0.63 14.92
N ILE A 88 -9.82 -0.29 14.02
CA ILE A 88 -10.66 -0.62 12.86
C ILE A 88 -12.03 -1.14 13.32
N LYS A 89 -12.09 -2.03 14.31
CA LYS A 89 -13.38 -2.52 14.86
C LYS A 89 -14.26 -1.38 15.39
N ILE A 90 -13.68 -0.44 16.16
CA ILE A 90 -14.41 0.74 16.62
C ILE A 90 -14.94 1.55 15.43
N SER A 91 -14.11 1.76 14.41
CA SER A 91 -14.52 2.47 13.19
C SER A 91 -15.61 1.75 12.39
N GLU A 92 -15.65 0.40 12.38
CA GLU A 92 -16.74 -0.36 11.78
C GLU A 92 -18.06 -0.10 12.50
N ASP A 93 -18.03 -0.13 13.84
CA ASP A 93 -19.24 0.00 14.66
C ASP A 93 -19.82 1.42 14.59
N GLU A 94 -18.95 2.44 14.53
CA GLU A 94 -19.35 3.82 14.24
C GLU A 94 -20.00 3.93 12.85
N ALA A 95 -19.42 3.31 11.82
CA ALA A 95 -19.97 3.36 10.47
C ALA A 95 -21.31 2.64 10.34
N LYS A 96 -21.51 1.51 11.04
CA LYS A 96 -22.82 0.84 11.15
C LYS A 96 -23.85 1.77 11.77
N THR A 97 -23.50 2.44 12.88
CA THR A 97 -24.40 3.38 13.57
C THR A 97 -24.76 4.57 12.68
N ALA A 98 -23.83 5.02 11.85
CA ALA A 98 -24.03 6.11 10.89
C ALA A 98 -24.71 5.68 9.57
N ASN A 99 -25.11 4.40 9.43
CA ASN A 99 -25.65 3.84 8.17
C ASN A 99 -24.73 4.04 6.94
N ASN A 100 -23.42 4.06 7.15
CA ASN A 100 -22.44 4.15 6.08
C ASN A 100 -22.16 2.75 5.49
N ASN A 101 -22.96 2.37 4.49
CA ASN A 101 -22.98 1.01 3.94
C ASN A 101 -22.55 0.92 2.46
N GLU A 102 -22.53 2.03 1.72
CA GLU A 102 -22.18 2.04 0.28
C GLU A 102 -21.52 3.37 -0.13
N PRO A 103 -20.72 3.38 -1.21
CA PRO A 103 -20.19 4.61 -1.81
C PRO A 103 -21.29 5.58 -2.23
N GLN A 104 -21.12 6.88 -1.96
CA GLN A 104 -22.16 7.90 -2.17
C GLN A 104 -21.72 9.06 -3.06
N PHE A 105 -20.42 9.34 -3.10
CA PHE A 105 -19.88 10.51 -3.78
C PHE A 105 -19.37 10.17 -5.18
N LYS A 106 -18.71 9.01 -5.35
CA LYS A 106 -18.12 8.62 -6.63
C LYS A 106 -19.05 7.74 -7.46
N PRO A 107 -19.15 7.96 -8.78
CA PRO A 107 -19.93 7.09 -9.66
C PRO A 107 -19.30 5.70 -9.73
N THR A 108 -20.14 4.67 -9.85
CA THR A 108 -19.69 3.31 -10.12
C THR A 108 -19.04 3.24 -11.50
N ARG A 109 -17.86 2.59 -11.58
CA ARG A 109 -17.18 2.31 -12.84
C ARG A 109 -16.91 0.80 -12.93
N PRO A 110 -16.88 0.20 -14.14
CA PRO A 110 -16.56 -1.22 -14.31
C PRO A 110 -15.16 -1.61 -13.81
N TRP A 111 -14.25 -0.63 -13.76
CA TRP A 111 -12.82 -0.82 -13.46
C TRP A 111 -12.41 -0.35 -12.07
N ASN A 112 -13.33 0.10 -11.21
CA ASN A 112 -12.98 0.54 -9.86
C ASN A 112 -13.61 -0.31 -8.76
N LYS A 113 -12.98 -0.26 -7.59
CA LYS A 113 -13.47 -0.79 -6.32
C LYS A 113 -13.29 0.30 -5.28
N ILE A 114 -14.27 0.53 -4.42
CA ILE A 114 -14.12 1.48 -3.32
C ILE A 114 -13.91 0.71 -2.02
N TYR A 115 -12.77 0.90 -1.37
CA TYR A 115 -12.44 0.23 -0.11
C TYR A 115 -13.01 1.00 1.09
N LYS A 116 -13.33 0.23 2.13
CA LYS A 116 -13.86 0.77 3.39
C LYS A 116 -12.80 1.49 4.21
N HIS A 117 -11.55 1.05 4.13
CA HIS A 117 -10.41 1.63 4.85
C HIS A 117 -9.21 1.77 3.93
N VAL A 118 -8.31 2.69 4.29
CA VAL A 118 -6.98 2.78 3.68
C VAL A 118 -5.94 2.63 4.77
N ILE A 119 -4.90 1.86 4.54
CA ILE A 119 -3.74 1.73 5.40
C ILE A 119 -2.54 2.24 4.62
N TYR A 120 -1.82 3.23 5.16
CA TYR A 120 -0.63 3.79 4.54
C TYR A 120 0.61 3.45 5.38
N ALA A 121 1.60 2.83 4.72
CA ALA A 121 2.79 2.32 5.36
C ALA A 121 4.04 2.49 4.50
N VAL A 122 5.20 2.49 5.13
CA VAL A 122 6.52 2.40 4.48
C VAL A 122 7.18 1.12 5.01
N PRO A 123 7.03 -0.05 4.34
CA PRO A 123 7.39 -1.34 4.93
C PRO A 123 8.89 -1.59 5.08
N ALA A 124 9.72 -0.94 4.27
CA ALA A 124 11.17 -1.06 4.33
C ALA A 124 11.79 0.31 4.60
N PHE A 125 12.71 0.37 5.57
CA PHE A 125 13.47 1.58 5.91
C PHE A 125 12.56 2.79 6.12
N SER A 126 11.51 2.60 6.94
CA SER A 126 10.41 3.55 7.12
C SER A 126 10.90 4.96 7.38
N ASN A 127 10.27 5.95 6.77
CA ASN A 127 10.59 7.36 7.04
C ASN A 127 9.60 7.92 8.06
N PRO A 128 10.04 8.36 9.27
CA PRO A 128 11.43 8.56 9.71
C PRO A 128 12.02 7.45 10.61
N SER A 129 11.25 6.43 11.02
CA SER A 129 11.69 5.48 12.06
C SER A 129 12.84 4.56 11.67
N SER A 130 13.15 4.47 10.37
CA SER A 130 14.11 3.56 9.74
C SER A 130 13.81 2.07 9.95
N LYS A 131 12.64 1.72 10.50
CA LYS A 131 12.24 0.34 10.75
C LYS A 131 11.89 -0.38 9.45
N THR A 132 12.11 -1.69 9.45
CA THR A 132 11.68 -2.59 8.38
C THR A 132 10.70 -3.61 8.97
N MET A 133 9.52 -3.67 8.36
CA MET A 133 8.42 -4.54 8.77
C MET A 133 8.79 -6.02 8.52
N SER A 134 8.64 -6.85 9.55
CA SER A 134 8.93 -8.29 9.46
C SER A 134 8.01 -9.01 8.47
N LEU A 135 8.44 -10.15 7.91
CA LEU A 135 7.60 -10.95 7.01
C LEU A 135 6.25 -11.30 7.66
N LYS A 136 6.30 -11.80 8.90
CA LYS A 136 5.12 -12.13 9.69
C LYS A 136 4.15 -10.93 9.80
N ARG A 137 4.68 -9.73 10.07
CA ARG A 137 3.87 -8.52 10.19
C ARG A 137 3.21 -8.12 8.87
N ARG A 138 3.93 -8.29 7.75
CA ARG A 138 3.39 -8.05 6.40
C ARG A 138 2.23 -9.01 6.08
N GLU A 139 2.36 -10.29 6.42
CA GLU A 139 1.30 -11.30 6.26
C GLU A 139 0.07 -10.99 7.14
N GLU A 140 0.29 -10.67 8.42
CA GLU A 140 -0.78 -10.24 9.34
C GLU A 140 -1.55 -9.02 8.81
N LEU A 141 -0.84 -8.06 8.21
CA LEU A 141 -1.44 -6.86 7.65
C LEU A 141 -2.32 -7.18 6.43
N VAL A 142 -1.86 -8.04 5.53
CA VAL A 142 -2.66 -8.52 4.39
C VAL A 142 -3.94 -9.20 4.86
N LEU A 143 -3.85 -10.11 5.84
CA LEU A 143 -5.02 -10.80 6.38
C LEU A 143 -6.01 -9.84 7.02
N LEU A 144 -5.53 -8.85 7.79
CA LEU A 144 -6.37 -7.81 8.37
C LEU A 144 -7.06 -6.96 7.29
N ALA A 145 -6.33 -6.58 6.24
CA ALA A 145 -6.88 -5.76 5.16
C ALA A 145 -7.99 -6.49 4.40
N ARG A 146 -7.85 -7.81 4.21
CA ARG A 146 -8.92 -8.64 3.62
C ARG A 146 -10.15 -8.72 4.53
N GLU A 147 -9.95 -8.89 5.84
CA GLU A 147 -11.04 -9.00 6.82
C GLU A 147 -11.92 -7.75 6.87
N TYR A 148 -11.31 -6.56 6.78
CA TYR A 148 -12.01 -5.27 6.91
C TYR A 148 -12.21 -4.51 5.60
N ASP A 149 -11.90 -5.14 4.45
CA ASP A 149 -11.94 -4.51 3.12
C ASP A 149 -11.15 -3.19 3.08
N ALA A 150 -9.88 -3.27 3.48
CA ALA A 150 -8.93 -2.17 3.46
C ALA A 150 -8.00 -2.26 2.24
N LEU A 151 -7.62 -1.10 1.70
CA LEU A 151 -6.52 -0.96 0.75
C LEU A 151 -5.24 -0.61 1.51
N ILE A 152 -4.21 -1.45 1.40
CA ILE A 152 -2.87 -1.15 1.88
C ILE A 152 -2.10 -0.45 0.76
N ILE A 153 -1.70 0.79 1.00
CA ILE A 153 -0.80 1.55 0.12
C ILE A 153 0.58 1.56 0.77
N THR A 154 1.55 0.91 0.11
CA THR A 154 2.94 0.88 0.57
C THR A 154 3.81 1.83 -0.23
N ASP A 155 4.49 2.74 0.44
CA ASP A 155 5.56 3.54 -0.17
C ASP A 155 6.85 2.70 -0.19
N ASP A 156 7.08 2.00 -1.30
CA ASP A 156 8.23 1.09 -1.48
C ASP A 156 9.43 1.80 -2.15
N VAL A 157 9.51 3.13 -1.97
CA VAL A 157 10.49 4.01 -2.64
C VAL A 157 11.93 3.83 -2.13
N TYR A 158 12.13 3.08 -1.05
CA TYR A 158 13.42 2.85 -0.40
C TYR A 158 13.95 1.42 -0.55
N ASP A 159 13.22 0.50 -1.19
CA ASP A 159 13.60 -0.91 -1.27
C ASP A 159 14.99 -1.12 -1.90
N PHE A 160 15.32 -0.32 -2.91
CA PHE A 160 16.62 -0.36 -3.60
C PHE A 160 17.77 0.27 -2.79
N LEU A 161 17.51 0.74 -1.57
CA LEU A 161 18.45 1.44 -0.70
C LEU A 161 18.87 0.58 0.51
N GLN A 162 18.90 -0.74 0.34
CA GLN A 162 19.28 -1.70 1.38
C GLN A 162 20.80 -1.83 1.51
N TRP A 163 21.42 -0.92 2.27
CA TRP A 163 22.85 -1.00 2.57
C TRP A 163 23.13 -1.77 3.87
N PRO A 164 24.22 -2.55 3.90
CA PRO A 164 24.67 -3.17 5.13
C PRO A 164 25.07 -2.13 6.17
N SER A 165 24.58 -2.30 7.39
CA SER A 165 24.97 -1.48 8.54
C SER A 165 26.32 -1.85 9.14
N SER A 166 26.86 -3.02 8.78
CA SER A 166 28.15 -3.54 9.24
C SER A 166 29.11 -3.75 8.07
N LEU A 167 30.40 -3.49 8.30
CA LEU A 167 31.49 -3.76 7.36
C LEU A 167 31.86 -5.25 7.25
N SER A 168 31.28 -6.10 8.11
CA SER A 168 31.39 -7.56 7.97
C SER A 168 30.63 -8.04 6.72
N PRO A 169 31.04 -9.14 6.07
CA PRO A 169 30.30 -9.72 4.94
C PRO A 169 28.84 -9.92 5.34
N SER A 170 27.96 -9.08 4.80
CA SER A 170 26.55 -9.05 5.18
C SER A 170 25.75 -9.94 4.25
N VAL A 171 24.60 -10.41 4.73
CA VAL A 171 23.62 -11.16 3.93
C VAL A 171 22.76 -10.22 3.05
N LEU A 172 22.89 -8.89 3.19
CA LEU A 172 22.14 -7.93 2.39
C LEU A 172 22.81 -7.76 1.02
N SER A 173 22.12 -8.21 -0.02
CA SER A 173 22.44 -7.93 -1.41
C SER A 173 21.91 -6.56 -1.81
N ILE A 174 22.59 -5.84 -2.69
CA ILE A 174 22.01 -4.65 -3.35
C ILE A 174 21.27 -5.02 -4.64
N GLU A 175 21.40 -6.27 -5.09
CA GLU A 175 20.85 -6.78 -6.35
C GLU A 175 19.49 -7.47 -6.16
N GLU A 176 19.19 -7.93 -4.94
CA GLU A 176 17.99 -8.72 -4.62
C GLU A 176 17.35 -8.26 -3.31
N ALA A 177 16.04 -8.05 -3.30
CA ALA A 177 15.28 -7.61 -2.14
C ALA A 177 15.43 -8.56 -0.94
N SER A 178 15.66 -7.99 0.24
CA SER A 178 15.82 -8.78 1.48
C SER A 178 14.54 -9.43 2.00
N LEU A 179 13.36 -8.89 1.65
CA LEU A 179 12.05 -9.39 2.06
C LEU A 179 11.03 -9.17 0.93
N PRO A 180 10.05 -10.08 0.75
CA PRO A 180 8.98 -9.89 -0.24
C PRO A 180 8.10 -8.70 0.14
N ARG A 181 7.65 -7.91 -0.83
CA ARG A 181 6.77 -6.76 -0.58
C ARG A 181 5.37 -7.21 -0.19
N ILE A 182 4.61 -6.29 0.40
CA ILE A 182 3.20 -6.54 0.76
C ILE A 182 2.34 -6.82 -0.49
N VAL A 183 2.64 -6.20 -1.63
CA VAL A 183 1.96 -6.51 -2.91
C VAL A 183 2.23 -7.93 -3.39
N ASP A 184 3.43 -8.46 -3.16
CA ASP A 184 3.79 -9.82 -3.53
C ASP A 184 3.12 -10.83 -2.58
N ILE A 185 3.09 -10.52 -1.27
CA ILE A 185 2.42 -11.34 -0.25
C ILE A 185 0.92 -11.43 -0.51
N ASP A 186 0.24 -10.31 -0.78
CA ASP A 186 -1.19 -10.34 -1.09
C ASP A 186 -1.51 -11.11 -2.38
N ARG A 187 -0.53 -11.30 -3.27
CA ARG A 187 -0.69 -12.10 -4.47
C ARG A 187 -0.63 -13.61 -4.20
N TYR A 188 0.29 -14.09 -3.35
CA TYR A 188 0.45 -15.54 -3.16
C TYR A 188 -0.32 -16.07 -1.94
N LEU A 189 -0.56 -15.26 -0.92
CA LEU A 189 -1.16 -15.71 0.33
C LEU A 189 -2.62 -16.15 0.11
N ASP A 190 -2.92 -17.41 0.42
CA ASP A 190 -4.24 -18.04 0.31
C ASP A 190 -4.89 -17.90 -1.08
N GLY A 191 -4.10 -17.96 -2.17
CA GLY A 191 -4.60 -17.81 -3.55
C GLY A 191 -4.81 -16.36 -3.99
N GLY A 192 -4.39 -15.40 -3.16
CA GLY A 192 -4.28 -14.00 -3.54
C GLY A 192 -5.58 -13.34 -3.95
N ALA A 193 -5.53 -12.52 -5.00
CA ALA A 193 -6.70 -11.84 -5.57
C ALA A 193 -7.67 -12.80 -6.30
N GLU A 194 -7.27 -14.04 -6.55
CA GLU A 194 -8.08 -15.08 -7.22
C GLU A 194 -8.67 -16.11 -6.26
N ARG A 195 -8.41 -15.96 -4.96
CA ARG A 195 -8.99 -16.80 -3.90
C ARG A 195 -10.51 -16.86 -4.00
N HIS A 196 -11.09 -17.94 -3.49
CA HIS A 196 -12.54 -18.13 -3.49
C HIS A 196 -13.25 -16.94 -2.80
N GLY A 197 -14.15 -16.28 -3.54
CA GLY A 197 -14.91 -15.12 -3.06
C GLY A 197 -14.21 -13.76 -3.20
N ALA A 198 -13.01 -13.69 -3.78
CA ALA A 198 -12.37 -12.42 -4.11
C ALA A 198 -12.90 -11.80 -5.41
N ASP A 199 -12.73 -10.48 -5.51
CA ASP A 199 -13.16 -9.66 -6.64
C ASP A 199 -12.07 -9.44 -7.71
N GLY A 200 -10.87 -9.97 -7.49
CA GLY A 200 -9.71 -9.81 -8.38
C GLY A 200 -8.94 -8.48 -8.23
N PHE A 201 -9.36 -7.56 -7.35
CA PHE A 201 -8.63 -6.29 -7.15
C PHE A 201 -7.46 -6.44 -6.19
N GLY A 202 -7.53 -7.40 -5.25
CA GLY A 202 -6.57 -7.50 -4.15
C GLY A 202 -6.83 -6.46 -3.06
N ASN A 203 -5.90 -6.33 -2.13
CA ASN A 203 -5.98 -5.45 -0.97
C ASN A 203 -4.67 -4.68 -0.71
N SER A 204 -3.65 -4.83 -1.57
CA SER A 204 -2.42 -4.06 -1.45
C SER A 204 -1.91 -3.52 -2.79
N VAL A 205 -1.20 -2.40 -2.71
CA VAL A 205 -0.59 -1.71 -3.84
C VAL A 205 0.78 -1.16 -3.44
N SER A 206 1.77 -1.39 -4.29
CA SER A 206 3.11 -0.84 -4.16
C SER A 206 3.19 0.49 -4.90
N ASN A 207 3.62 1.53 -4.18
CA ASN A 207 3.83 2.87 -4.68
C ASN A 207 5.33 3.14 -4.88
N GLY A 208 5.79 3.00 -6.12
CA GLY A 208 7.19 3.14 -6.51
C GLY A 208 7.53 4.50 -7.08
N SER A 209 8.82 4.87 -7.02
CA SER A 209 9.32 6.15 -7.55
C SER A 209 10.78 6.06 -7.96
N PHE A 210 11.11 6.65 -9.11
CA PHE A 210 12.50 6.82 -9.51
C PHE A 210 13.21 7.98 -8.80
N SER A 211 12.51 8.72 -7.94
CA SER A 211 13.06 9.91 -7.26
C SER A 211 14.25 9.61 -6.36
N LYS A 212 14.34 8.39 -5.82
CA LYS A 212 15.42 7.94 -4.93
C LYS A 212 16.45 7.04 -5.61
N ILE A 213 16.18 6.66 -6.86
CA ILE A 213 16.99 5.73 -7.64
C ILE A 213 17.80 6.49 -8.70
N PHE A 214 17.17 7.45 -9.37
CA PHE A 214 17.80 8.28 -10.39
C PHE A 214 17.83 9.75 -9.99
N ALA A 215 16.69 10.45 -10.08
CA ALA A 215 16.59 11.86 -9.73
C ALA A 215 15.14 12.29 -9.45
N PRO A 216 14.87 13.11 -8.43
CA PRO A 216 13.53 13.62 -8.13
C PRO A 216 12.87 14.43 -9.26
N GLY A 217 13.68 15.03 -10.14
CA GLY A 217 13.23 15.85 -11.27
C GLY A 217 12.63 15.05 -12.43
N LEU A 218 12.79 13.72 -12.46
CA LEU A 218 12.19 12.87 -13.50
C LEU A 218 10.66 12.83 -13.43
N ARG A 219 10.08 13.13 -12.25
CA ARG A 219 8.64 13.10 -11.99
C ARG A 219 8.00 11.81 -12.53
N THR A 220 8.67 10.68 -12.33
CA THR A 220 8.26 9.38 -12.85
C THR A 220 8.34 8.34 -11.74
N GLY A 221 7.31 7.51 -11.65
CA GLY A 221 7.20 6.38 -10.74
C GLY A 221 6.30 5.31 -11.33
N TRP A 222 5.82 4.42 -10.47
CA TRP A 222 4.88 3.38 -10.89
C TRP A 222 3.97 2.98 -9.75
N CYS A 223 2.78 2.53 -10.12
CA CYS A 223 1.90 1.73 -9.30
C CYS A 223 2.13 0.26 -9.67
N GLU A 224 2.28 -0.62 -8.69
CA GLU A 224 2.20 -2.06 -8.92
C GLU A 224 1.11 -2.68 -8.04
N GLY A 225 0.21 -3.46 -8.64
CA GLY A 225 -0.89 -4.14 -7.96
C GLY A 225 -1.33 -5.40 -8.71
N THR A 226 -2.62 -5.72 -8.61
CA THR A 226 -3.26 -6.68 -9.53
C THR A 226 -3.47 -6.05 -10.91
N PRO A 227 -3.68 -6.84 -11.98
CA PRO A 227 -4.01 -6.29 -13.29
C PRO A 227 -5.23 -5.36 -13.29
N LYS A 228 -6.29 -5.71 -12.54
CA LYS A 228 -7.47 -4.84 -12.39
C LYS A 228 -7.14 -3.52 -11.72
N MET A 229 -6.30 -3.55 -10.69
CA MET A 229 -5.91 -2.36 -9.95
C MET A 229 -5.03 -1.43 -10.79
N ALA A 230 -4.01 -1.97 -11.45
CA ALA A 230 -3.14 -1.20 -12.33
C ALA A 230 -3.92 -0.63 -13.52
N TYR A 231 -4.86 -1.39 -14.08
CA TYR A 231 -5.77 -0.90 -15.11
C TYR A 231 -6.62 0.26 -14.59
N ALA A 232 -7.20 0.18 -13.39
CA ALA A 232 -7.97 1.28 -12.81
C ALA A 232 -7.18 2.58 -12.73
N VAL A 233 -5.95 2.51 -12.17
CA VAL A 233 -5.06 3.68 -12.04
C VAL A 233 -4.71 4.29 -13.39
N SER A 234 -4.60 3.48 -14.44
CA SER A 234 -4.33 3.98 -15.80
C SER A 234 -5.48 4.79 -16.41
N GLN A 235 -6.67 4.78 -15.79
CA GLN A 235 -7.86 5.53 -16.25
C GLN A 235 -8.04 6.88 -15.54
N THR A 236 -7.11 7.27 -14.66
CA THR A 236 -7.15 8.51 -13.87
C THR A 236 -6.28 9.61 -14.46
#